data_AF-A0A6P5WFL9-F1
#
_entry.id   AF-A0A6P5WFL9-F1
#
_cell.length_a   1.000
_cell.length_b   1.000
_cell.length_c   1.000
_cell.angle_alpha   90.00
_cell.angle_beta   90.00
_cell.angle_gamma   90.00
#
_symmetry.space_group_name_H-M   'P 1'
#
loop_
_entity.id
_entity.type
_entity.pdbx_description
1 polymer ?
#
loop_
_entity_poly.entity_id
_entity_poly.type
_entity_poly.pdbx_seq_one_letter_code
_entity_poly.pdbx_strand_id
1 'polypeptide(L)'
;MHGRKAYELVKELASGEKGHPKIFNTELFERVIEECNEHHNALQSLIRIMQDEGLEVQTARNADRYGALIHHLSLIRNKRCLMAYVYNRAEIIRDLAWKVGLLHELPSGIQEKFSDSEEQYFIDHSKSLKLYMSQLSLDVNVIAMAKVLGLSGYSTSKRSLHQGKSS
;
A
#
# COMPACT_ATOMS: atom_id res chain seq x y z
N MET A 1 16.10 20.47 -5.07
CA MET A 1 14.73 20.70 -4.58
C MET A 1 14.29 19.46 -3.84
N HIS A 2 13.91 19.58 -2.57
CA HIS A 2 13.52 18.45 -1.72
C HIS A 2 12.26 17.74 -2.23
N GLY A 3 12.19 16.43 -2.00
CA GLY A 3 11.02 15.60 -2.30
C GLY A 3 10.80 15.28 -3.78
N ARG A 4 11.82 15.49 -4.63
CA ARG A 4 11.76 15.08 -6.05
C ARG A 4 11.67 13.56 -6.18
N LYS A 5 12.50 12.82 -5.44
CA LYS A 5 12.50 11.35 -5.43
C LYS A 5 11.14 10.78 -5.00
N ALA A 6 10.55 11.38 -3.95
CA ALA A 6 9.24 10.99 -3.44
C ALA A 6 8.11 11.25 -4.47
N TYR A 7 8.20 12.34 -5.23
CA TYR A 7 7.30 12.61 -6.34
C TYR A 7 7.48 11.60 -7.49
N GLU A 8 8.72 11.25 -7.84
CA GLU A 8 9.01 10.26 -8.88
C GLU A 8 8.38 8.90 -8.56
N LEU A 9 8.41 8.48 -7.29
CA LEU A 9 7.78 7.25 -6.82
C LEU A 9 6.26 7.23 -7.08
N VAL A 10 5.56 8.32 -6.74
CA VAL A 10 4.11 8.44 -6.97
C VAL A 10 3.79 8.60 -8.46
N LYS A 11 4.65 9.28 -9.23
CA LYS A 11 4.49 9.43 -10.68
C LYS A 11 4.66 8.10 -11.40
N GLU A 12 5.63 7.29 -11.00
CA GLU A 12 5.83 5.94 -11.52
C GLU A 12 4.56 5.10 -11.31
N LEU A 13 4.00 5.13 -10.11
CA LEU A 13 2.75 4.46 -9.79
C LEU A 13 1.59 4.91 -10.69
N ALA A 14 1.42 6.23 -10.85
CA ALA A 14 0.34 6.81 -11.66
C ALA A 14 0.46 6.51 -13.16
N SER A 15 1.67 6.25 -13.66
CA SER A 15 1.91 5.88 -15.05
C SER A 15 1.71 4.38 -15.36
N GLY A 16 1.30 3.58 -14.37
CA GLY A 16 0.99 2.17 -14.57
C GLY A 16 -0.40 1.89 -15.14
N GLU A 17 -0.55 0.69 -15.69
CA GLU A 17 -1.87 0.20 -16.06
C GLU A 17 -2.70 -0.03 -14.79
N LYS A 18 -3.95 0.46 -14.78
CA LYS A 18 -4.83 0.35 -13.62
C LYS A 18 -5.07 -1.11 -13.25
N GLY A 19 -4.88 -1.44 -11.97
CA GLY A 19 -5.12 -2.78 -11.44
C GLY A 19 -3.99 -3.79 -11.70
N HIS A 20 -2.87 -3.36 -12.30
CA HIS A 20 -1.69 -4.19 -12.47
C HIS A 20 -0.54 -3.64 -11.62
N PRO A 21 0.09 -4.49 -10.79
CA PRO A 21 1.24 -4.05 -10.01
C PRO A 21 2.43 -3.84 -10.95
N LYS A 22 3.15 -2.74 -10.76
CA LYS A 22 4.51 -2.56 -11.28
C LYS A 22 5.51 -3.31 -10.40
N ILE A 23 6.73 -3.49 -10.89
CA ILE A 23 7.84 -3.97 -10.05
C ILE A 23 7.99 -2.99 -8.87
N PHE A 24 8.16 -3.51 -7.66
CA PHE A 24 8.40 -2.67 -6.50
C PHE A 24 9.75 -1.95 -6.64
N ASN A 25 9.75 -0.63 -6.66
CA ASN A 25 10.97 0.16 -6.79
C ASN A 25 11.69 0.31 -5.44
N THR A 26 12.36 -0.75 -4.99
CA THR A 26 13.07 -0.80 -3.69
C THR A 26 14.11 0.31 -3.58
N GLU A 27 14.92 0.50 -4.62
CA GLU A 27 15.99 1.49 -4.63
C GLU A 27 15.46 2.92 -4.45
N LEU A 28 14.43 3.32 -5.21
CA LEU A 28 13.85 4.65 -5.07
C LEU A 28 13.14 4.82 -3.72
N PHE A 29 12.46 3.76 -3.25
CA PHE A 29 11.79 3.77 -1.95
C PHE A 29 12.77 3.99 -0.79
N GLU A 30 13.88 3.25 -0.76
CA GLU A 30 14.96 3.40 0.22
C GLU A 30 15.59 4.79 0.15
N ARG A 31 15.88 5.31 -1.05
CA ARG A 31 16.41 6.66 -1.23
C ARG A 31 15.49 7.77 -0.70
N VAL A 32 14.17 7.55 -0.71
CA VAL A 32 13.20 8.51 -0.13
C VAL A 32 13.18 8.40 1.40
N ILE A 33 13.37 7.21 1.96
CA ILE A 33 13.54 7.00 3.40
C ILE A 33 14.83 7.67 3.89
N GLU A 34 15.93 7.52 3.17
CA GLU A 34 17.20 8.21 3.45
C GLU A 34 17.00 9.73 3.48
N GLU A 35 16.35 10.30 2.45
CA GLU A 35 16.02 11.73 2.41
C GLU A 35 15.14 12.15 3.60
N CYS A 36 14.20 11.30 4.04
CA CYS A 36 13.42 11.56 5.27
C CYS A 36 14.31 11.61 6.52
N ASN A 37 15.27 10.70 6.64
CA ASN A 37 16.20 10.66 7.78
C ASN A 37 17.12 11.88 7.78
N GLU A 38 17.62 12.30 6.62
CA GLU A 38 18.38 13.54 6.46
C GLU A 38 17.57 14.76 6.94
N HIS A 39 16.32 14.87 6.49
CA HIS A 39 15.43 15.96 6.93
C HIS A 39 15.15 15.91 8.43
N HIS A 40 14.96 14.72 9.00
CA HIS A 40 14.73 14.54 10.43
C HIS A 40 15.94 14.97 11.25
N ASN A 41 17.13 14.54 10.87
CA ASN A 41 18.38 14.87 11.56
C ASN A 41 18.68 16.37 11.49
N ALA A 42 18.51 16.98 10.31
CA ALA A 42 18.69 18.42 10.14
C ALA A 42 17.67 19.23 10.98
N LEU A 43 16.40 18.80 11.00
CA LEU A 43 15.38 19.41 11.85
C LEU A 43 15.73 19.30 13.34
N GLN A 44 16.16 18.12 13.81
CA GLN A 44 16.58 17.94 15.20
C GLN A 44 17.77 18.82 15.56
N SER A 45 18.75 18.94 14.67
CA SER A 45 19.93 19.80 14.87
C SER A 45 19.52 21.27 15.04
N LEU A 46 18.65 21.79 14.17
CA LEU A 46 18.16 23.16 14.24
C LEU A 46 17.35 23.42 15.53
N ILE A 47 16.51 22.47 15.93
CA ILE A 47 15.75 22.58 17.19
C ILE A 47 16.70 22.66 18.39
N ARG A 48 17.77 21.84 18.42
CA ARG A 48 18.77 21.87 19.51
C ARG A 48 19.49 23.22 19.58
N ILE A 49 19.93 23.75 18.43
CA ILE A 49 20.58 25.07 18.37
C ILE A 49 19.66 26.15 18.95
N MET A 50 18.39 26.17 18.53
CA MET A 50 17.41 27.15 19.03
C MET A 50 17.17 27.02 20.55
N GLN A 51 17.16 25.79 21.07
CA GLN A 51 17.00 25.52 22.50
C GLN A 51 18.23 25.96 23.32
N ASP A 52 19.44 25.67 22.84
CA ASP A 52 20.69 26.06 23.50
C ASP A 52 20.86 27.58 23.55
N GLU A 53 20.38 28.30 22.53
CA GLU A 53 20.34 29.77 22.51
C GLU A 53 19.20 30.36 23.37
N GLY A 54 18.34 29.52 23.97
CA GLY A 54 17.19 29.95 24.76
C GLY A 54 16.12 30.70 23.93
N LEU A 55 16.11 30.50 22.61
CA LEU A 55 15.22 31.21 21.70
C LEU A 55 13.90 30.47 21.56
N GLU A 56 12.79 31.20 21.70
CA GLU A 56 11.51 30.68 21.23
C GLU A 56 11.50 30.63 19.70
N VAL A 57 10.65 29.77 19.12
CA VAL A 57 10.51 29.64 17.65
C VAL A 57 10.21 30.99 16.97
N GLN A 58 9.58 31.92 17.69
CA GLN A 58 9.24 33.25 17.18
C GLN A 58 10.42 34.25 17.24
N THR A 59 11.33 34.09 18.20
CA THR A 59 12.52 34.92 18.42
C THR A 59 13.78 34.34 17.80
N ALA A 60 13.74 33.10 17.31
CA ALA A 60 14.82 32.47 16.58
C ALA A 60 15.19 33.24 15.30
N ARG A 61 16.46 33.14 14.90
CA ARG A 61 16.94 33.75 13.66
C ARG A 61 16.10 33.25 12.49
N ASN A 62 15.79 34.15 11.56
CA ASN A 62 14.96 33.81 10.40
C ASN A 62 15.49 32.57 9.65
N ALA A 63 16.81 32.44 9.50
CA ALA A 63 17.43 31.29 8.84
C ALA A 63 17.09 29.96 9.54
N ASP A 64 17.22 29.88 10.86
CA ASP A 64 16.97 28.65 11.62
C ASP A 64 15.48 28.30 11.65
N ARG A 65 14.63 29.32 11.86
CA ARG A 65 13.17 29.17 11.84
C ARG A 65 12.66 28.66 10.50
N TYR A 66 13.04 29.30 9.40
CA TYR A 66 12.59 28.89 8.06
C TYR A 66 13.27 27.59 7.62
N GLY A 67 14.52 27.35 8.02
CA GLY A 67 15.20 26.07 7.81
C GLY A 67 14.43 24.91 8.45
N ALA A 68 14.09 25.02 9.74
CA ALA A 68 13.32 24.01 10.45
C ALA A 68 11.96 23.76 9.78
N LEU A 69 11.26 24.83 9.38
CA LEU A 69 9.99 24.72 8.67
C LEU A 69 10.13 23.97 7.33
N ILE A 70 11.16 24.27 6.53
CA ILE A 70 11.41 23.59 5.24
C ILE A 70 11.70 22.10 5.46
N HIS A 71 12.54 21.74 6.44
CA HIS A 71 12.82 20.34 6.74
C HIS A 71 11.56 19.60 7.23
N HIS A 72 10.76 20.23 8.09
CA HIS A 72 9.51 19.66 8.58
C HIS A 72 8.50 19.40 7.46
N LEU A 73 8.26 20.40 6.59
CA LEU A 73 7.33 20.27 5.47
C LEU A 73 7.80 19.24 4.43
N SER A 74 9.11 19.20 4.15
CA SER A 74 9.70 18.21 3.25
C SER A 74 9.54 16.78 3.80
N LEU A 75 9.75 16.58 5.11
CA LEU A 75 9.55 15.30 5.78
C LEU A 75 8.10 14.81 5.70
N ILE A 76 7.14 15.68 6.00
CA ILE A 76 5.70 15.35 5.91
C ILE A 76 5.33 14.97 4.46
N ARG A 77 5.82 15.74 3.49
CA ARG A 77 5.57 15.48 2.08
C ARG A 77 6.10 14.11 1.65
N ASN A 78 7.35 13.79 1.98
CA ASN A 78 7.94 12.52 1.62
C ASN A 78 7.23 11.34 2.29
N LYS A 79 6.88 11.45 3.57
CA LYS A 79 6.06 10.44 4.27
C LYS A 79 4.70 10.24 3.61
N ARG A 80 4.03 11.31 3.20
CA ARG A 80 2.74 11.21 2.48
C ARG A 80 2.90 10.48 1.14
N CYS A 81 3.96 10.76 0.39
CA CYS A 81 4.26 10.07 -0.87
C CYS A 81 4.56 8.58 -0.66
N LEU A 82 5.38 8.23 0.34
CA LEU A 82 5.69 6.84 0.70
C LEU A 82 4.40 6.08 1.07
N MET A 83 3.56 6.67 1.92
CA MET A 83 2.29 6.05 2.32
C MET A 83 1.33 5.91 1.15
N ALA A 84 1.22 6.92 0.29
CA ALA A 84 0.38 6.83 -0.91
C ALA A 84 0.84 5.70 -1.84
N TYR A 85 2.16 5.54 -2.00
CA TYR A 85 2.74 4.48 -2.83
C TYR A 85 2.41 3.09 -2.27
N VAL A 86 2.74 2.83 -1.00
CA VAL A 86 2.50 1.52 -0.37
C VAL A 86 1.00 1.20 -0.28
N TYR A 87 0.18 2.19 0.09
CA TYR A 87 -1.27 2.00 0.19
C TYR A 87 -1.89 1.63 -1.15
N ASN A 88 -1.55 2.34 -2.23
CA ASN A 88 -2.11 2.02 -3.55
C ASN A 88 -1.67 0.63 -4.04
N ARG A 89 -0.43 0.23 -3.77
CA ARG A 89 0.02 -1.13 -4.09
C ARG A 89 -0.72 -2.19 -3.28
N ALA A 90 -0.93 -1.97 -1.98
CA ALA A 90 -1.75 -2.85 -1.16
C ALA A 90 -3.19 -2.98 -1.67
N GLU A 91 -3.82 -1.90 -2.14
CA GLU A 91 -5.13 -1.95 -2.79
C GLU A 91 -5.14 -2.89 -4.01
N ILE A 92 -4.12 -2.78 -4.88
CA ILE A 92 -3.97 -3.65 -6.05
C ILE A 92 -3.79 -5.11 -5.63
N ILE A 93 -2.96 -5.37 -4.60
CA ILE A 93 -2.71 -6.73 -4.09
C ILE A 93 -4.00 -7.36 -3.53
N ARG A 94 -4.82 -6.59 -2.80
CA ARG A 94 -6.12 -7.07 -2.32
C ARG A 94 -7.07 -7.39 -3.46
N ASP A 95 -7.13 -6.55 -4.49
CA ASP A 95 -7.96 -6.79 -5.67
C ASP A 95 -7.50 -8.03 -6.46
N LEU A 96 -6.19 -8.28 -6.52
CA LEU A 96 -5.61 -9.49 -7.10
C LEU A 96 -6.07 -10.77 -6.38
N ALA A 97 -6.18 -10.75 -5.05
CA ALA A 97 -6.66 -11.90 -4.27
C ALA A 97 -8.08 -12.33 -4.70
N TRP A 98 -8.92 -11.39 -5.10
CA TRP A 98 -10.26 -11.69 -5.63
C TRP A 98 -10.25 -12.15 -7.09
N LYS A 99 -9.25 -11.75 -7.88
CA LYS A 99 -9.16 -12.06 -9.32
C LYS A 99 -8.52 -13.42 -9.60
N VAL A 100 -7.39 -13.71 -8.96
CA VAL A 100 -6.63 -14.96 -9.12
C VAL A 100 -7.21 -16.06 -8.22
N GLY A 101 -8.07 -15.66 -7.27
CA GLY A 101 -8.57 -16.52 -6.21
C GLY A 101 -7.64 -16.53 -5.02
N LEU A 102 -8.14 -17.05 -3.89
CA LEU A 102 -7.37 -17.21 -2.66
C LEU A 102 -6.35 -18.37 -2.78
N LEU A 103 -5.84 -18.62 -3.98
CA LEU A 103 -4.77 -19.56 -4.24
C LEU A 103 -3.55 -19.10 -3.44
N HIS A 104 -2.88 -20.06 -2.82
CA HIS A 104 -1.69 -19.80 -2.01
C HIS A 104 -0.50 -19.36 -2.87
N GLU A 105 -0.53 -19.63 -4.17
CA GLU A 105 0.57 -19.41 -5.10
C GLU A 105 0.14 -18.47 -6.23
N LEU A 106 0.83 -17.33 -6.34
CA LEU A 106 0.66 -16.40 -7.45
C LEU A 106 1.47 -16.90 -8.67
N PRO A 107 1.02 -16.63 -9.91
CA PRO A 107 1.85 -16.84 -11.09
C PRO A 107 3.19 -16.12 -10.97
N SER A 108 4.29 -16.78 -11.40
CA SER A 108 5.66 -16.25 -11.26
C SER A 108 5.83 -14.82 -11.77
N GLY A 109 5.25 -14.49 -12.93
CA GLY A 109 5.33 -13.13 -13.50
C GLY A 109 4.62 -12.03 -12.70
N ILE A 110 3.74 -12.38 -11.74
CA ILE A 110 3.16 -11.44 -10.78
C ILE A 110 4.02 -11.39 -9.51
N GLN A 111 4.47 -12.55 -9.04
CA GLN A 111 5.31 -12.69 -7.85
C GLN A 111 6.62 -11.89 -7.98
N GLU A 112 7.26 -11.92 -9.16
CA GLU A 112 8.47 -11.14 -9.46
C GLU A 112 8.31 -9.62 -9.33
N LYS A 113 7.06 -9.11 -9.30
CA LYS A 113 6.79 -7.67 -9.18
C LYS A 113 6.60 -7.21 -7.74
N PHE A 114 6.52 -8.14 -6.80
CA PHE A 114 6.24 -7.87 -5.39
C PHE A 114 7.57 -7.73 -4.64
N SER A 115 7.56 -6.98 -3.55
CA SER A 115 8.58 -7.14 -2.52
C SER A 115 8.25 -8.30 -1.59
N ASP A 116 9.24 -8.83 -0.87
CA ASP A 116 9.05 -9.89 0.14
C ASP A 116 7.95 -9.53 1.17
N SER A 117 7.90 -8.25 1.56
CA SER A 117 6.88 -7.72 2.47
C SER A 117 5.47 -7.70 1.86
N GLU A 118 5.35 -7.45 0.56
CA GLU A 118 4.08 -7.47 -0.17
C GLU A 118 3.58 -8.90 -0.40
N GLU A 119 4.50 -9.84 -0.62
CA GLU A 119 4.19 -11.26 -0.70
C GLU A 119 3.66 -11.78 0.64
N GLN A 120 4.35 -11.47 1.73
CA GLN A 120 3.87 -11.82 3.07
C GLN A 120 2.50 -11.19 3.37
N TYR A 121 2.31 -9.92 2.99
CA TYR A 121 1.00 -9.25 3.12
C TYR A 121 -0.11 -9.97 2.34
N PHE A 122 0.16 -10.43 1.12
CA PHE A 122 -0.81 -11.19 0.33
C PHE A 122 -1.20 -12.52 1.00
N ILE A 123 -0.22 -13.25 1.55
CA ILE A 123 -0.43 -14.51 2.25
C ILE A 123 -1.31 -14.28 3.49
N ASP A 124 -0.97 -13.29 4.31
CA ASP A 124 -1.70 -12.97 5.54
C ASP A 124 -3.12 -12.47 5.27
N HIS A 125 -3.28 -11.65 4.23
CA HIS A 125 -4.59 -11.19 3.77
C HIS A 125 -5.46 -12.36 3.29
N SER A 126 -4.91 -13.24 2.45
CA SER A 126 -5.60 -14.41 1.92
C SER A 126 -6.02 -15.38 3.04
N LYS A 127 -5.15 -15.61 4.03
CA LYS A 127 -5.44 -16.43 5.21
C LYS A 127 -6.58 -15.83 6.04
N SER A 128 -6.52 -14.53 6.32
CA SER A 128 -7.55 -13.82 7.10
C SER A 128 -8.90 -13.86 6.39
N LEU A 129 -8.89 -13.70 5.07
CA LEU A 129 -10.10 -13.73 4.26
C LEU A 129 -10.73 -15.13 4.22
N LYS A 130 -9.92 -16.19 4.07
CA LYS A 130 -10.39 -17.59 4.18
C LYS A 130 -11.03 -17.88 5.54
N LEU A 131 -10.42 -17.39 6.62
CA LEU A 131 -10.96 -17.56 7.97
C LEU A 131 -12.32 -16.89 8.14
N TYR A 132 -12.46 -15.65 7.66
CA TYR A 132 -13.74 -14.94 7.69
C TYR A 132 -14.82 -15.66 6.88
N MET A 133 -14.48 -16.15 5.69
CA MET A 133 -15.42 -16.87 4.84
C MET A 133 -15.86 -18.22 5.43
N SER A 134 -14.95 -18.94 6.08
CA SER A 134 -15.30 -20.22 6.72
C SER A 134 -16.26 -20.03 7.89
N GLN A 135 -16.11 -18.95 8.67
CA GLN A 135 -17.06 -18.57 9.72
C GLN A 135 -18.47 -18.29 9.18
N LEU A 136 -18.56 -17.81 7.94
CA LEU A 136 -19.84 -17.58 7.24
C LEU A 136 -20.35 -18.80 6.47
N SER A 137 -19.63 -19.92 6.48
CA SER A 137 -19.93 -21.10 5.65
C SER A 137 -20.02 -20.80 4.15
N LEU A 138 -19.23 -19.83 3.66
CA LEU A 138 -19.14 -19.45 2.25
C LEU A 138 -17.89 -20.07 1.63
N ASP A 139 -18.04 -20.87 0.57
CA ASP A 139 -16.91 -21.30 -0.26
C ASP A 139 -16.77 -20.39 -1.48
N VAL A 140 -15.72 -19.59 -1.47
CA VAL A 140 -15.50 -18.51 -2.44
C VAL A 140 -14.43 -18.88 -3.47
N ASN A 141 -13.75 -20.02 -3.28
CA ASN A 141 -12.85 -20.58 -4.29
C ASN A 141 -13.59 -20.94 -5.59
N VAL A 142 -14.90 -21.17 -5.51
CA VAL A 142 -15.75 -21.49 -6.67
C VAL A 142 -15.80 -20.33 -7.68
N ILE A 143 -15.75 -19.08 -7.23
CA ILE A 143 -15.82 -17.90 -8.13
C ILE A 143 -14.53 -17.75 -8.94
N ALA A 144 -13.37 -18.03 -8.33
CA ALA A 144 -12.07 -17.98 -9.01
C ALA A 144 -11.94 -19.10 -10.04
N MET A 145 -12.37 -20.32 -9.69
CA MET A 145 -12.36 -21.47 -10.61
C MET A 145 -13.29 -21.25 -11.81
N ALA A 146 -14.48 -20.67 -11.61
CA ALA A 146 -15.40 -20.38 -12.70
C ALA A 146 -14.82 -19.41 -13.74
N LYS A 147 -13.95 -18.48 -13.32
CA LYS A 147 -13.31 -17.51 -14.22
C LYS A 147 -12.11 -18.10 -14.97
N VAL A 148 -11.31 -18.93 -14.31
CA VAL A 148 -10.19 -19.67 -14.93
C VAL A 148 -10.71 -20.71 -15.94
N LEU A 149 -11.86 -21.33 -15.66
CA LEU A 149 -12.49 -22.33 -16.55
C LEU A 149 -13.36 -21.71 -17.67
N GLY A 150 -13.42 -20.38 -17.80
CA GLY A 150 -14.25 -19.72 -18.82
C GLY A 150 -15.76 -19.90 -18.64
N LEU A 151 -16.22 -20.30 -17.45
CA LEU A 151 -17.63 -20.59 -17.13
C LEU A 151 -18.42 -19.33 -16.79
N SER A 152 -18.23 -18.24 -17.54
CA SER A 152 -18.90 -16.93 -17.37
C SER A 152 -20.44 -16.96 -17.47
N GLY A 153 -21.08 -18.13 -17.58
CA GLY A 153 -22.52 -18.30 -17.78
C GLY A 153 -23.35 -18.61 -16.54
N TYR A 154 -22.77 -18.87 -15.37
CA TYR A 154 -23.57 -19.20 -14.18
C TYR A 154 -24.11 -17.93 -13.49
N SER A 155 -25.12 -17.36 -14.13
CA SER A 155 -26.15 -16.56 -13.48
C SER A 155 -26.70 -17.35 -12.29
N THR A 156 -26.72 -16.72 -11.13
CA THR A 156 -27.34 -17.22 -9.90
C THR A 156 -28.83 -17.49 -10.15
N SER A 157 -29.15 -18.74 -10.53
CA SER A 157 -30.52 -19.21 -10.58
C SER A 157 -31.09 -19.19 -9.16
N LYS A 158 -32.17 -18.41 -9.03
CA LYS A 158 -32.94 -18.16 -7.80
C LYS A 158 -33.10 -19.45 -6.97
N ARG A 159 -32.73 -19.39 -5.69
CA ARG A 159 -33.26 -20.32 -4.67
C ARG A 159 -34.78 -20.20 -4.66
N SER A 160 -35.47 -21.16 -5.28
CA SER A 160 -36.86 -21.45 -4.99
C SER A 160 -36.94 -21.91 -3.53
N LEU A 161 -37.59 -21.11 -2.68
CA LEU A 161 -37.95 -21.54 -1.34
C LEU A 161 -38.87 -22.77 -1.41
N HIS A 162 -38.45 -23.80 -0.68
CA HIS A 162 -39.21 -24.91 -0.10
C HIS A 162 -40.62 -25.19 -0.64
N GLN A 163 -40.74 -26.29 -1.40
CA GLN A 163 -41.84 -27.23 -1.17
C GLN A 163 -41.52 -28.06 0.09
N GLY A 164 -42.27 -27.83 1.17
CA GLY A 164 -42.47 -28.82 2.22
C GLY A 164 -43.72 -29.63 1.86
N LYS A 165 -43.55 -30.95 1.67
CA LYS A 165 -44.63 -31.94 1.54
C LYS A 165 -44.90 -32.58 2.90
N SER A 166 -46.15 -33.04 3.06
CA SER A 166 -46.64 -34.09 3.98
C SER A 166 -46.82 -33.63 5.44
N SER A 167 -47.91 -33.89 6.15
CA SER A 167 -49.05 -34.83 6.01
C SER A 167 -50.29 -34.19 6.62
#